data_AF-A0A7V3RZX2-F1
#
_entry.id   AF-A0A7V3RZX2-F1
#
_cell.length_a   1.000
_cell.length_b   1.000
_cell.length_c   1.000
_cell.angle_alpha   90.00
_cell.angle_beta   90.00
_cell.angle_gamma   90.00
#
_symmetry.space_group_name_H-M   'P 1'
#
loop_
_entity.id
_entity.type
_entity.pdbx_description
1 polymer ?
#
loop_
_entity_poly.entity_id
_entity_poly.type
_entity_poly.pdbx_seq_one_letter_code
_entity_poly.pdbx_strand_id
1 'polypeptide(L)'
;MEITQFTYFQQCGGFDLWPVPVELTYGIERIGMYLQAVDSIYDLKWNDELSYRELYHQAELEWSRYNFEEADREMLFRHFDDFEKECQRLLQKQLVLPAYDCCLKCSHLFNLLDARKAISVSERVKYIARVRALARQCAELYLRKRFEKSFPLLKNDAELQNAMEHYLFLKEEKG
;
A
#
# COMPACT_ATOMS: atom_id res chain seq x y z
N MET A 1 6.78 -16.50 -17.74
CA MET A 1 6.61 -16.24 -16.30
C MET A 1 7.05 -14.82 -16.01
N GLU A 2 6.17 -13.96 -15.51
CA GLU A 2 6.52 -12.59 -15.14
C GLU A 2 7.24 -12.61 -13.78
N ILE A 3 8.51 -12.23 -13.73
CA ILE A 3 9.37 -12.32 -12.54
C ILE A 3 9.77 -10.96 -11.96
N THR A 4 9.57 -9.87 -12.72
CA THR A 4 9.94 -8.52 -12.29
C THR A 4 9.00 -7.48 -12.92
N GLN A 5 8.61 -6.48 -12.13
CA GLN A 5 7.96 -5.26 -12.60
C GLN A 5 8.90 -4.07 -12.39
N PHE A 6 8.99 -3.22 -13.42
CA PHE A 6 9.79 -1.99 -13.42
C PHE A 6 8.84 -0.80 -13.57
N THR A 7 8.77 0.08 -12.57
CA THR A 7 7.86 1.23 -12.57
C THR A 7 8.60 2.53 -12.28
N TYR A 8 8.41 3.54 -13.14
CA TYR A 8 8.82 4.91 -12.88
C TYR A 8 7.61 5.70 -12.38
N PHE A 9 7.55 6.01 -11.09
CA PHE A 9 6.38 6.71 -10.55
C PHE A 9 6.39 8.18 -10.95
N GLN A 10 5.43 8.57 -11.79
CA GLN A 10 5.18 9.98 -12.09
C GLN A 10 4.40 10.65 -10.96
N GLN A 11 3.48 9.91 -10.34
CA GLN A 11 2.61 10.41 -9.28
C GLN A 11 2.48 9.41 -8.13
N CYS A 12 2.37 9.92 -6.90
CA CYS A 12 1.95 9.17 -5.72
C CYS A 12 1.01 10.01 -4.84
N GLY A 13 -0.05 9.42 -4.31
CA GLY A 13 -1.08 10.17 -3.57
C GLY A 13 -1.78 11.27 -4.38
N GLY A 14 -1.65 11.25 -5.71
CA GLY A 14 -2.12 12.32 -6.60
C GLY A 14 -1.24 13.58 -6.62
N PHE A 15 0.04 13.45 -6.27
CA PHE A 15 1.06 14.50 -6.37
C PHE A 15 2.15 14.06 -7.34
N ASP A 16 2.62 14.98 -8.18
CA ASP A 16 3.76 14.74 -9.07
C ASP A 16 5.05 14.60 -8.26
N LEU A 17 5.85 13.60 -8.61
CA LEU A 17 7.06 13.25 -7.86
C LEU A 17 8.30 13.90 -8.43
N TRP A 18 9.11 14.46 -7.55
CA TRP A 18 10.46 14.90 -7.86
C TRP A 18 11.44 14.48 -6.75
N PRO A 19 12.57 13.84 -7.09
CA PRO A 19 12.85 13.22 -8.39
C PRO A 19 11.87 12.06 -8.68
N VAL A 20 11.76 11.63 -9.95
CA VAL A 20 10.97 10.44 -10.32
C VAL A 20 11.62 9.20 -9.72
N PRO A 21 10.98 8.51 -8.75
CA PRO A 21 11.55 7.31 -8.18
C PRO A 21 11.28 6.12 -9.10
N VAL A 22 12.21 5.18 -9.06
CA VAL A 22 12.10 3.89 -9.72
C VAL A 22 11.79 2.81 -8.68
N GLU A 23 10.86 1.93 -9.01
CA GLU A 23 10.55 0.72 -8.26
C GLU A 23 10.86 -0.52 -9.09
N LEU A 24 11.60 -1.45 -8.46
CA LEU A 24 11.89 -2.78 -8.95
C LEU A 24 11.22 -3.78 -8.02
N THR A 25 10.21 -4.49 -8.52
CA THR A 25 9.45 -5.47 -7.74
C THR A 25 9.73 -6.87 -8.27
N TYR A 26 10.25 -7.76 -7.43
CA TYR A 26 10.62 -9.13 -7.80
C TYR A 26 9.60 -10.14 -7.29
N GLY A 27 9.15 -11.04 -8.17
CA GLY A 27 8.39 -12.22 -7.77
C GLY A 27 9.35 -13.31 -7.29
N ILE A 28 9.74 -13.26 -6.02
CA ILE A 28 10.81 -14.10 -5.47
C ILE A 28 10.54 -15.60 -5.61
N GLU A 29 9.29 -16.03 -5.46
CA GLU A 29 8.91 -17.44 -5.56
C GLU A 29 9.03 -17.91 -7.01
N ARG A 30 8.63 -17.09 -7.97
CA ARG A 30 8.79 -17.39 -9.41
C ARG A 30 10.26 -17.46 -9.81
N ILE A 31 11.09 -16.54 -9.31
CA ILE A 31 12.54 -16.58 -9.51
C ILE A 31 13.10 -17.89 -8.95
N GLY A 32 12.74 -18.25 -7.71
CA GLY A 32 13.13 -19.48 -7.06
C GLY A 32 12.73 -20.73 -7.87
N MET A 33 11.49 -20.77 -8.35
CA MET A 33 10.97 -21.88 -9.16
C MET A 33 11.79 -22.06 -10.45
N TYR A 34 12.14 -20.96 -11.12
CA TYR A 34 12.98 -21.01 -12.32
C TYR A 34 14.37 -21.55 -12.01
N LEU A 35 15.02 -21.05 -10.95
CA LEU A 35 16.37 -21.45 -10.57
C LEU A 35 16.45 -22.90 -10.11
N GLN A 36 15.40 -23.41 -9.46
CA GLN A 36 15.32 -24.78 -8.98
C GLN A 36 14.66 -25.75 -9.97
N ALA A 37 14.26 -25.26 -11.16
CA ALA A 37 13.59 -26.03 -12.21
C ALA A 37 12.35 -26.82 -11.71
N VAL A 38 11.50 -26.17 -10.90
CA VAL A 38 10.23 -26.74 -10.40
C VAL A 38 9.02 -26.02 -11.01
N ASP A 39 7.96 -26.78 -11.32
CA ASP A 39 6.75 -26.26 -11.97
C ASP A 39 5.70 -25.73 -10.97
N SER A 40 5.83 -26.06 -9.69
CA SER A 40 4.91 -25.68 -8.62
C SER A 40 5.65 -24.93 -7.51
N ILE A 41 5.05 -23.84 -7.02
CA ILE A 41 5.56 -23.09 -5.87
C ILE A 41 5.72 -23.97 -4.63
N TYR A 42 4.86 -24.97 -4.46
CA TYR A 42 4.89 -25.85 -3.29
C TYR A 42 6.09 -26.79 -3.29
N ASP A 43 6.66 -27.07 -4.46
CA ASP A 43 7.82 -27.96 -4.60
C ASP A 43 9.14 -27.19 -4.48
N LEU A 44 9.07 -25.86 -4.37
CA LEU A 44 10.21 -24.99 -4.13
C LEU A 44 10.88 -25.33 -2.78
N LYS A 45 12.19 -25.56 -2.79
CA LYS A 45 12.99 -25.68 -1.58
C LYS A 45 13.22 -24.31 -0.97
N TRP A 46 12.82 -24.15 0.29
CA TRP A 46 13.08 -22.96 1.09
C TRP A 46 14.53 -22.95 1.60
N ASN A 47 14.99 -24.12 2.02
CA ASN A 47 16.39 -24.41 2.35
C ASN A 47 16.67 -25.91 2.07
N ASP A 48 17.79 -26.43 2.55
CA ASP A 48 18.20 -27.82 2.32
C ASP A 48 17.22 -28.86 2.92
N GLU A 49 16.49 -28.49 3.97
CA GLU A 49 15.62 -29.39 4.73
C GLU A 49 14.13 -29.21 4.41
N LEU A 50 13.68 -27.97 4.21
CA LEU A 50 12.28 -27.57 4.14
C LEU A 50 11.87 -27.10 2.75
N SER A 51 10.66 -27.47 2.35
CA SER A 51 9.96 -26.96 1.17
C SER A 51 8.98 -25.82 1.52
N TYR A 52 8.61 -25.04 0.52
CA TYR A 52 7.58 -24.01 0.63
C TYR A 52 6.23 -24.61 1.05
N ARG A 53 5.91 -25.83 0.58
CA ARG A 53 4.70 -26.57 1.00
C ARG A 53 4.65 -26.74 2.50
N GLU A 54 5.72 -27.22 3.10
CA GLU A 54 5.77 -27.51 4.54
C GLU A 54 5.56 -26.25 5.40
N LEU A 55 5.97 -25.08 4.89
CA LEU A 55 5.83 -23.81 5.58
C LEU A 55 4.47 -23.14 5.35
N TYR A 56 3.98 -23.09 4.12
CA TYR A 56 2.90 -22.19 3.73
C TYR A 56 1.63 -22.87 3.23
N HIS A 57 1.66 -24.14 2.84
CA HIS A 57 0.48 -24.79 2.24
C HIS A 57 -0.73 -24.79 3.18
N GLN A 58 -0.51 -25.08 4.48
CA GLN A 58 -1.60 -25.05 5.46
C GLN A 58 -2.16 -23.63 5.63
N ALA A 59 -1.29 -22.63 5.70
CA ALA A 59 -1.70 -21.23 5.81
C ALA A 59 -2.50 -20.78 4.58
N GLU A 60 -2.09 -21.15 3.37
CA GLU A 60 -2.82 -20.83 2.13
C GLU A 60 -4.23 -21.43 2.10
N LEU A 61 -4.40 -22.67 2.59
CA LEU A 61 -5.72 -23.30 2.71
C LEU A 61 -6.62 -22.55 3.71
N GLU A 62 -6.08 -22.23 4.89
CA GLU A 62 -6.83 -21.54 5.94
C GLU A 62 -7.19 -20.10 5.53
N TRP A 63 -6.24 -19.35 4.97
CA TRP A 63 -6.47 -17.99 4.48
C TRP A 63 -7.44 -17.96 3.32
N SER A 64 -7.36 -18.91 2.38
CA SER A 64 -8.33 -19.00 1.29
C SER A 64 -9.74 -19.24 1.82
N ARG A 65 -9.91 -20.20 2.74
CA ARG A 65 -11.22 -20.47 3.37
C ARG A 65 -11.73 -19.23 4.13
N TYR A 66 -10.88 -18.57 4.90
CA TYR A 66 -11.26 -17.34 5.59
C TYR A 66 -11.70 -16.25 4.61
N ASN A 67 -10.86 -15.94 3.61
CA ASN A 67 -11.07 -14.84 2.66
C ASN A 67 -12.28 -15.04 1.76
N PHE A 68 -12.62 -16.28 1.39
CA PHE A 68 -13.71 -16.55 0.45
C PHE A 68 -15.01 -17.02 1.12
N GLU A 69 -14.94 -17.63 2.30
CA GLU A 69 -16.09 -18.32 2.90
C GLU A 69 -16.43 -17.79 4.30
N GLU A 70 -15.44 -17.70 5.19
CA GLU A 70 -15.72 -17.55 6.64
C GLU A 70 -15.67 -16.10 7.16
N ALA A 71 -14.95 -15.19 6.50
CA ALA A 71 -14.78 -13.84 7.04
C ALA A 71 -16.13 -13.12 7.22
N ASP A 72 -16.36 -12.62 8.43
CA ASP A 72 -17.59 -11.93 8.85
C ASP A 72 -17.70 -10.57 8.15
N ARG A 73 -18.68 -10.47 7.26
CA ARG A 73 -18.92 -9.29 6.44
C ARG A 73 -19.31 -8.07 7.27
N GLU A 74 -20.15 -8.24 8.28
CA GLU A 74 -20.63 -7.13 9.11
C GLU A 74 -19.49 -6.54 9.94
N MET A 75 -18.66 -7.41 10.51
CA MET A 75 -17.44 -7.01 11.22
C MET A 75 -16.49 -6.25 10.28
N LEU A 76 -16.26 -6.75 9.06
CA LEU A 76 -15.36 -6.11 8.10
C LEU A 76 -15.85 -4.72 7.69
N PHE A 77 -17.14 -4.56 7.40
CA PHE A 77 -17.73 -3.24 7.09
C PHE A 77 -17.59 -2.27 8.25
N ARG A 78 -17.93 -2.70 9.47
CA ARG A 78 -17.79 -1.87 10.68
C ARG A 78 -16.34 -1.43 10.88
N HIS A 79 -15.38 -2.34 10.78
CA HIS A 79 -13.97 -2.01 10.96
C HIS A 79 -13.43 -1.12 9.85
N PHE A 80 -13.91 -1.25 8.61
CA PHE A 80 -13.55 -0.32 7.55
C PHE A 80 -13.94 1.11 7.95
N ASP A 81 -15.19 1.29 8.40
CA ASP A 81 -15.71 2.61 8.82
C ASP A 81 -15.00 3.14 10.08
N ASP A 82 -14.68 2.26 11.04
CA ASP A 82 -13.94 2.63 12.25
C ASP A 82 -12.53 3.14 11.92
N PHE A 83 -11.78 2.42 11.07
CA PHE A 83 -10.43 2.83 10.68
C PHE A 83 -10.44 4.05 9.75
N GLU A 84 -11.46 4.21 8.90
CA GLU A 84 -11.61 5.43 8.09
C GLU A 84 -11.80 6.67 8.99
N LYS A 85 -12.70 6.58 9.98
CA LYS A 85 -12.93 7.66 10.96
C LYS A 85 -11.67 7.95 11.79
N GLU A 86 -10.98 6.91 12.24
CA GLU A 86 -9.75 7.07 13.01
C GLU A 86 -8.64 7.71 12.17
N CYS A 87 -8.49 7.31 10.91
CA CYS A 87 -7.57 7.92 9.96
C CYS A 87 -7.83 9.43 9.84
N GLN A 88 -9.08 9.82 9.60
CA GLN A 88 -9.49 11.23 9.51
C GLN A 88 -9.21 12.01 10.80
N ARG A 89 -9.52 11.43 11.96
CA ARG A 89 -9.23 12.04 13.27
C ARG A 89 -7.74 12.26 13.48
N LEU A 90 -6.89 11.30 13.09
CA LEU A 90 -5.44 11.39 13.20
C LEU A 90 -4.85 12.41 12.22
N LEU A 91 -5.39 12.51 11.00
CA LEU A 91 -5.03 13.54 10.03
C LEU A 91 -5.30 14.95 10.57
N GLN A 92 -6.47 15.17 11.21
CA GLN A 92 -6.79 16.44 11.87
C GLN A 92 -5.79 16.79 12.98
N LYS A 93 -5.32 15.78 13.71
CA LYS A 93 -4.27 15.91 14.73
C LYS A 93 -2.85 16.03 14.15
N GLN A 94 -2.71 16.10 12.83
CA GLN A 94 -1.44 16.16 12.15
C GLN A 94 -0.56 14.93 12.46
N LEU A 95 -1.13 13.73 12.68
CA LEU A 95 -0.40 12.50 13.01
C LEU A 95 -0.36 11.56 11.78
N VAL A 96 0.51 11.89 10.82
CA VAL A 96 0.52 11.23 9.50
C VAL A 96 0.88 9.75 9.50
N LEU A 97 1.86 9.31 10.30
CA LEU A 97 2.28 7.91 10.28
C LEU A 97 1.17 6.99 10.87
N PRO A 98 0.59 7.31 12.05
CA PRO A 98 -0.57 6.55 12.55
C PRO A 98 -1.81 6.63 11.64
N ALA A 99 -2.04 7.78 10.98
CA ALA A 99 -3.12 7.89 10.01
C ALA A 99 -2.90 6.95 8.81
N TYR A 100 -1.67 6.88 8.30
CA TYR A 100 -1.34 6.02 7.18
C TYR A 100 -1.51 4.53 7.52
N ASP A 101 -1.20 4.10 8.75
CA ASP A 101 -1.51 2.74 9.22
C ASP A 101 -3.02 2.44 9.14
N CYS A 102 -3.87 3.39 9.52
CA CYS A 102 -5.32 3.24 9.38
C CYS A 102 -5.74 3.15 7.90
N CYS A 103 -5.13 3.95 7.02
CA CYS A 103 -5.35 3.85 5.58
C CYS A 103 -4.99 2.46 5.02
N LEU A 104 -3.87 1.88 5.45
CA LEU A 104 -3.46 0.52 5.06
C LEU A 104 -4.47 -0.53 5.56
N LYS A 105 -4.97 -0.37 6.78
CA LYS A 105 -6.04 -1.25 7.32
C LYS A 105 -7.32 -1.16 6.49
N CYS A 106 -7.76 0.04 6.11
CA CYS A 106 -8.90 0.21 5.20
C CYS A 106 -8.65 -0.49 3.86
N SER A 107 -7.46 -0.33 3.27
CA SER A 107 -7.10 -0.99 2.01
C SER A 107 -7.16 -2.52 2.11
N HIS A 108 -6.66 -3.10 3.21
CA HIS A 108 -6.70 -4.54 3.43
C HIS A 108 -8.13 -5.05 3.68
N LEU A 109 -8.91 -4.36 4.52
CA LEU A 109 -10.31 -4.71 4.78
C LEU A 109 -11.16 -4.64 3.51
N PHE A 110 -10.90 -3.66 2.64
CA PHE A 110 -11.51 -3.60 1.32
C PHE A 110 -11.20 -4.86 0.49
N ASN A 111 -9.94 -5.31 0.46
CA ASN A 111 -9.57 -6.54 -0.26
C ASN A 111 -10.31 -7.77 0.29
N LEU A 112 -10.48 -7.87 1.61
CA LEU A 112 -11.25 -8.95 2.24
C LEU A 112 -12.74 -8.88 1.86
N LEU A 113 -13.34 -7.68 1.86
CA LEU A 113 -14.72 -7.49 1.43
C LEU A 113 -14.92 -7.85 -0.06
N ASP A 114 -13.96 -7.50 -0.92
CA ASP A 114 -13.97 -7.82 -2.35
C ASP A 114 -13.85 -9.35 -2.56
N ALA A 115 -12.90 -10.00 -1.87
CA ALA A 115 -12.73 -11.46 -1.90
C ALA A 115 -13.97 -12.21 -1.39
N ARG A 116 -14.61 -11.70 -0.34
CA ARG A 116 -15.87 -12.25 0.19
C ARG A 116 -17.08 -12.00 -0.71
N LYS A 117 -16.91 -11.26 -1.81
CA LYS A 117 -17.99 -10.80 -2.70
C LYS A 117 -19.10 -10.09 -1.91
N ALA A 118 -18.71 -9.37 -0.87
CA ALA A 118 -19.62 -8.65 0.02
C ALA A 118 -20.01 -7.28 -0.56
N ILE A 119 -19.29 -6.80 -1.57
CA ILE A 119 -19.52 -5.54 -2.27
C ILE A 119 -19.85 -5.79 -3.74
N SER A 120 -20.82 -5.05 -4.28
CA SER A 120 -21.13 -5.01 -5.71
C SER A 120 -20.07 -4.23 -6.49
N VAL A 121 -20.11 -4.34 -7.83
CA VAL A 121 -19.18 -3.61 -8.73
C VAL A 121 -19.26 -2.09 -8.51
N SER A 122 -20.46 -1.56 -8.28
CA SER A 122 -20.65 -0.12 -8.04
C SER A 122 -20.13 0.31 -6.66
N GLU A 123 -20.29 -0.53 -5.64
CA GLU A 123 -19.73 -0.30 -4.30
C GLU A 123 -18.21 -0.38 -4.32
N ARG A 124 -17.62 -1.31 -5.07
CA ARG A 124 -16.17 -1.43 -5.24
C ARG A 124 -15.53 -0.11 -5.68
N VAL A 125 -16.11 0.58 -6.66
CA VAL A 125 -15.63 1.90 -7.10
C VAL A 125 -15.69 2.94 -5.97
N LYS A 126 -16.75 2.93 -5.16
CA LYS A 126 -16.90 3.84 -4.00
C LYS A 126 -15.84 3.57 -2.92
N TYR A 127 -15.61 2.31 -2.58
CA TYR A 127 -14.59 1.95 -1.58
C TYR A 127 -13.17 2.28 -2.05
N ILE A 128 -12.85 2.03 -3.32
CA ILE A 128 -11.57 2.45 -3.90
C ILE A 128 -11.40 3.98 -3.81
N ALA A 129 -12.45 4.75 -4.12
CA ALA A 129 -12.40 6.21 -4.01
C ALA A 129 -12.17 6.68 -2.56
N ARG A 130 -12.82 6.03 -1.58
CA ARG A 130 -12.63 6.30 -0.14
C ARG A 130 -11.17 6.06 0.29
N VAL A 131 -10.61 4.89 -0.01
CA VAL A 131 -9.20 4.58 0.31
C VAL A 131 -8.24 5.54 -0.40
N ARG A 132 -8.50 5.87 -1.67
CA ARG A 132 -7.70 6.84 -2.43
C ARG A 132 -7.73 8.23 -1.81
N ALA A 133 -8.88 8.67 -1.29
CA ALA A 133 -9.01 9.96 -0.60
C ALA A 133 -8.21 10.00 0.71
N LEU A 134 -8.18 8.90 1.49
CA LEU A 134 -7.32 8.80 2.68
C LEU A 134 -5.84 8.81 2.31
N ALA A 135 -5.44 8.03 1.30
CA ALA A 135 -4.05 7.97 0.85
C ALA A 135 -3.55 9.34 0.35
N ARG A 136 -4.38 10.07 -0.40
CA ARG A 136 -4.08 11.45 -0.83
C ARG A 136 -3.84 12.37 0.36
N GLN A 137 -4.75 12.38 1.34
CA GLN A 137 -4.61 13.23 2.54
C GLN A 137 -3.36 12.86 3.37
N CYS A 138 -3.04 11.57 3.49
CA CYS A 138 -1.81 11.12 4.15
C CYS A 138 -0.57 11.61 3.40
N ALA A 139 -0.54 11.46 2.07
CA ALA A 139 0.57 11.92 1.23
C ALA A 139 0.75 13.44 1.32
N GLU A 140 -0.35 14.20 1.24
CA GLU A 140 -0.34 15.65 1.35
C GLU A 140 0.24 16.10 2.70
N LEU A 141 -0.28 15.56 3.81
CA LEU A 141 0.19 15.90 5.15
C LEU A 141 1.67 15.53 5.34
N TYR A 142 2.10 14.38 4.81
CA TYR A 142 3.49 13.96 4.85
C TYR A 142 4.37 14.96 4.09
N LEU A 143 4.00 15.30 2.85
CA LEU A 143 4.73 16.25 2.01
C LEU A 143 4.81 17.62 2.67
N ARG A 144 3.70 18.16 3.20
CA ARG A 144 3.70 19.43 3.94
C ARG A 144 4.69 19.43 5.09
N LYS A 145 4.68 18.38 5.91
CA LYS A 145 5.63 18.26 7.04
C LYS A 145 7.09 18.20 6.61
N ARG A 146 7.38 17.59 5.45
CA ARG A 146 8.73 17.56 4.87
C ARG A 146 9.11 18.93 4.32
N PHE A 147 8.21 19.58 3.61
CA PHE A 147 8.38 20.91 3.05
C PHE A 147 8.62 21.98 4.13
N GLU A 148 7.84 21.98 5.21
CA GLU A 148 8.02 22.90 6.36
C GLU A 148 9.36 22.73 7.07
N LYS A 149 9.96 21.54 6.96
CA LYS A 149 11.30 21.24 7.48
C LYS A 149 12.40 21.38 6.42
N SER A 150 12.07 21.95 5.26
CA SER A 150 12.99 22.09 4.12
C SER A 150 13.65 20.77 3.73
N PHE A 151 12.85 19.70 3.59
CA PHE A 151 13.28 18.36 3.14
C PHE A 151 14.60 17.88 3.78
N PRO A 152 14.64 17.61 5.09
CA PRO A 152 15.89 17.45 5.87
C PRO A 152 16.76 16.24 5.49
N LEU A 153 16.30 15.40 4.56
CA LEU A 153 17.04 14.24 4.04
C LEU A 153 17.80 14.56 2.75
N LEU A 154 17.48 15.67 2.08
CA LEU A 154 18.24 16.17 0.94
C LEU A 154 19.50 16.87 1.48
N LYS A 155 20.66 16.30 1.17
CA LYS A 155 21.97 16.82 1.62
C LYS A 155 22.62 17.73 0.60
N ASN A 156 22.12 17.74 -0.63
CA ASN A 156 22.63 18.53 -1.74
C ASN A 156 21.77 19.79 -1.90
N ASP A 157 22.40 20.96 -1.89
CA ASP A 157 21.70 22.26 -1.95
C ASP A 157 20.94 22.45 -3.28
N ALA A 158 21.49 21.98 -4.40
CA ALA A 158 20.82 22.05 -5.70
C ALA A 158 19.58 21.15 -5.73
N GLU A 159 19.66 19.95 -5.13
CA GLU A 159 18.50 19.07 -5.02
C GLU A 159 17.43 19.65 -4.09
N LEU A 160 17.85 20.24 -2.98
CA LEU A 160 16.94 20.93 -2.07
C LEU A 160 16.22 22.08 -2.77
N GLN A 161 16.94 22.93 -3.50
CA GLN A 161 16.36 24.04 -4.25
C GLN A 161 15.29 23.54 -5.23
N ASN A 162 15.62 22.52 -6.04
CA ASN A 162 14.69 21.94 -6.99
C ASN A 162 13.44 21.34 -6.31
N ALA A 163 13.60 20.64 -5.18
CA ALA A 163 12.46 20.13 -4.42
C ALA A 163 11.57 21.25 -3.87
N MET A 164 12.18 22.31 -3.33
CA MET A 164 11.44 23.45 -2.78
C MET A 164 10.66 24.20 -3.87
N GLU A 165 11.23 24.32 -5.07
CA GLU A 165 10.56 24.90 -6.24
C GLU A 165 9.42 23.99 -6.74
N HIS A 166 9.67 22.69 -6.90
CA HIS A 166 8.68 21.72 -7.37
C HIS A 166 7.46 21.63 -6.44
N TYR A 167 7.67 21.69 -5.13
CA TYR A 167 6.61 21.59 -4.13
C TYR A 167 6.11 22.95 -3.60
N LEU A 168 6.39 24.04 -4.31
CA LEU A 168 6.04 25.40 -3.86
C LEU A 168 4.53 25.60 -3.64
N PHE A 169 3.69 24.90 -4.41
CA PHE A 169 2.22 24.94 -4.29
C PHE A 169 1.72 24.57 -2.88
N LEU A 170 2.51 23.82 -2.09
CA LEU A 170 2.18 23.50 -0.70
C LEU A 170 2.15 24.73 0.22
N LYS A 171 2.73 25.87 -0.19
CA LYS A 171 2.59 27.15 0.55
C LYS A 171 1.24 27.81 0.35
N GLU A 172 0.65 27.67 -0.83
CA GLU A 172 -0.54 28.44 -1.26
C GLU A 172 -1.83 27.91 -0.64
N GLU A 173 -1.87 26.62 -0.30
CA GLU A 173 -3.03 25.98 0.35
C GLU A 173 -3.12 26.24 1.87
N LYS A 174 -2.43 27.25 2.42
CA LYS A 174 -2.60 27.74 3.80
C LYS A 174 -3.75 28.75 3.96
N GLY A 175 -4.58 28.92 2.93
CA GLY A 175 -5.75 29.82 2.90
C GLY A 175 -7.05 29.14 3.30
#